data_AF-A0A538JAI0-F1
#
_entry.id   AF-A0A538JAI0-F1
#
_cell.length_a   1.000
_cell.length_b   1.000
_cell.length_c   1.000
_cell.angle_alpha   90.00
_cell.angle_beta   90.00
_cell.angle_gamma   90.00
#
_symmetry.space_group_name_H-M   'P 1'
#
loop_
_entity.id
_entity.type
_entity.pdbx_description
1 polymer ?
#
loop_
_entity_poly.entity_id
_entity_poly.type
_entity_poly.pdbx_seq_one_letter_code
_entity_poly.pdbx_strand_id
1 'polypeptide(L)'
;MRRMIIPFVLLVGVLTLAASGLADPGDKGKGKAQGKNKFSFSLTTTDRRCDLTEPWATLTETRTYQVHANGDGTFRLRRVDKGRFTTVAGKSPGNCPANKSKHGQMVRANVTGRFGGYLEGTIMGGVFNRKATCPVAACFTGDFLKAFFGAGAVFSCDGATNSTDCKFNYNYTAPTSGGNGKLVVRHWQDRGKGSGTTLVEHFHGDIASS
;
A
#
# COMPACT_ATOMS: atom_id res chain seq x y z
N MET A 1 -0.48 -1.87 -30.76
CA MET A 1 0.97 -1.95 -30.49
C MET A 1 1.19 -2.66 -29.16
N ARG A 2 1.74 -3.89 -29.20
CA ARG A 2 2.14 -4.68 -28.04
C ARG A 2 3.09 -3.86 -27.17
N ARG A 3 2.79 -3.69 -25.87
CA ARG A 3 3.77 -3.22 -24.88
C ARG A 3 3.95 -4.29 -23.83
N MET A 4 5.22 -4.59 -23.62
CA MET A 4 5.75 -5.77 -22.97
C MET A 4 5.46 -5.76 -21.47
N ILE A 5 5.11 -6.93 -20.96
CA ILE A 5 5.20 -7.30 -19.55
C ILE A 5 6.68 -7.24 -19.19
N ILE A 6 7.08 -6.31 -18.32
CA ILE A 6 8.43 -6.28 -17.76
C ILE A 6 8.34 -6.79 -16.31
N PRO A 7 9.10 -7.85 -15.97
CA PRO A 7 8.97 -8.59 -14.73
C PRO A 7 9.54 -7.84 -13.53
N PHE A 8 9.07 -8.20 -12.34
CA PHE A 8 9.70 -7.88 -11.06
C PHE A 8 11.19 -8.25 -11.10
N VAL A 9 12.07 -7.25 -11.15
CA VAL A 9 13.50 -7.44 -10.90
C VAL A 9 13.73 -7.38 -9.40
N LEU A 10 13.95 -8.55 -8.82
CA LEU A 10 14.64 -8.74 -7.55
C LEU A 10 16.05 -8.16 -7.66
N LEU A 11 16.39 -7.16 -6.86
CA LEU A 11 17.78 -6.85 -6.56
C LEU A 11 18.23 -7.70 -5.37
N VAL A 12 19.24 -8.55 -5.61
CA VAL A 12 19.98 -9.33 -4.62
C VAL A 12 21.31 -8.62 -4.31
N GLY A 13 21.69 -8.61 -3.03
CA GLY A 13 23.02 -8.25 -2.50
C GLY A 13 22.85 -7.48 -1.18
N VAL A 14 23.31 -7.92 0.00
CA VAL A 14 24.55 -8.65 0.33
C VAL A 14 24.31 -9.66 1.46
N LEU A 15 25.03 -10.77 1.37
CA LEU A 15 25.15 -11.86 2.35
C LEU A 15 25.96 -11.41 3.58
N THR A 16 25.41 -11.55 4.79
CA THR A 16 26.21 -11.66 6.02
C THR A 16 25.75 -12.89 6.80
N LEU A 17 26.63 -13.89 6.86
CA LEU A 17 26.56 -15.03 7.76
C LEU A 17 26.73 -14.57 9.22
N ALA A 18 25.88 -15.03 10.14
CA ALA A 18 26.32 -15.57 11.44
C ALA A 18 25.16 -16.11 12.30
N ALA A 19 25.42 -17.32 12.83
CA ALA A 19 24.90 -17.95 14.04
C ALA A 19 23.41 -18.38 14.10
N SER A 20 23.21 -19.68 13.87
CA SER A 20 22.12 -20.46 14.48
C SER A 20 22.25 -20.44 16.01
N GLY A 21 21.34 -19.74 16.66
CA GLY A 21 21.06 -19.86 18.09
C GLY A 21 19.61 -20.33 18.29
N LEU A 22 19.43 -21.57 18.69
CA LEU A 22 18.18 -22.04 19.30
C LEU A 22 18.08 -21.37 20.68
N ALA A 23 17.23 -20.35 20.84
CA ALA A 23 16.76 -19.89 22.15
C ALA A 23 15.52 -18.98 22.03
N ASP A 24 14.45 -19.44 22.69
CA ASP A 24 13.35 -18.69 23.33
C ASP A 24 12.45 -17.77 22.45
N PRO A 25 11.12 -18.03 22.35
CA PRO A 25 10.19 -17.13 21.67
C PRO A 25 9.92 -15.88 22.55
N GLY A 26 10.93 -15.01 22.66
CA GLY A 26 10.83 -13.72 23.33
C GLY A 26 10.05 -12.71 22.49
N ASP A 27 8.72 -12.69 22.67
CA ASP A 27 7.78 -11.55 22.79
C ASP A 27 8.01 -10.16 22.14
N LYS A 28 8.95 -9.98 21.20
CA LYS A 28 9.28 -8.67 20.62
C LYS A 28 9.04 -8.61 19.12
N GLY A 29 7.75 -8.61 18.79
CA GLY A 29 7.25 -8.32 17.43
C GLY A 29 5.73 -8.39 17.31
N LYS A 30 5.00 -8.33 18.42
CA LYS A 30 3.57 -8.63 18.47
C LYS A 30 2.75 -7.50 17.84
N GLY A 31 2.29 -7.73 16.61
CA GLY A 31 1.06 -7.10 16.14
C GLY A 31 -0.04 -7.38 17.17
N LYS A 32 -0.51 -6.33 17.86
CA LYS A 32 -1.58 -6.48 18.85
C LYS A 32 -2.86 -6.85 18.10
N ALA A 33 -3.41 -8.03 18.36
CA ALA A 33 -4.74 -8.41 17.87
C ALA A 33 -5.77 -7.47 18.51
N GLN A 34 -6.24 -6.46 17.78
CA GLN A 34 -7.22 -5.50 18.28
C GLN A 34 -8.59 -5.82 17.68
N GLY A 35 -9.38 -6.66 18.36
CA GLY A 35 -10.70 -7.11 17.89
C GLY A 35 -10.65 -8.42 17.09
N LYS A 36 -11.81 -9.02 16.80
CA LYS A 36 -11.92 -10.27 16.02
C LYS A 36 -11.21 -10.07 14.66
N ASN A 37 -10.16 -10.84 14.38
CA ASN A 37 -9.43 -10.92 13.10
C ASN A 37 -8.86 -9.60 12.54
N LYS A 38 -8.34 -8.73 13.41
CA LYS A 38 -7.70 -7.48 13.03
C LYS A 38 -6.23 -7.45 13.48
N PHE A 39 -5.34 -7.09 12.54
CA PHE A 39 -3.89 -7.14 12.72
C PHE A 39 -3.27 -5.81 12.25
N SER A 40 -2.49 -5.16 13.10
CA SER A 40 -1.88 -3.88 12.80
C SER A 40 -0.35 -3.95 12.81
N PHE A 41 0.26 -3.33 11.80
CA PHE A 41 1.70 -3.29 11.56
C PHE A 41 2.12 -1.85 11.28
N SER A 42 3.33 -1.50 11.70
CA SER A 42 3.94 -0.21 11.35
C SER A 42 4.96 -0.44 10.26
N LEU A 43 4.94 0.38 9.21
CA LEU A 43 5.87 0.23 8.10
C LEU A 43 6.23 1.58 7.46
N THR A 44 7.38 1.59 6.81
CA THR A 44 7.84 2.67 5.95
C THR A 44 7.90 2.15 4.52
N THR A 45 7.31 2.88 3.58
CA THR A 45 7.26 2.52 2.16
C THR A 45 7.35 3.78 1.30
N THR A 46 7.46 3.62 -0.01
CA THR A 46 7.31 4.72 -0.96
C THR A 46 5.98 4.61 -1.70
N ASP A 47 5.42 5.75 -2.06
CA ASP A 47 4.25 5.84 -2.94
C ASP A 47 4.64 6.38 -4.31
N ARG A 48 3.95 5.92 -5.36
CA ARG A 48 4.26 6.24 -6.76
C ARG A 48 3.23 7.18 -7.36
N ARG A 49 3.64 7.91 -8.39
CA ARG A 49 2.77 8.82 -9.14
C ARG A 49 1.63 8.05 -9.81
N CYS A 50 0.62 8.76 -10.31
CA CYS A 50 -0.51 8.18 -11.03
C CYS A 50 -0.15 7.47 -12.35
N ASP A 51 1.10 7.52 -12.80
CA ASP A 51 1.63 6.73 -13.92
C ASP A 51 2.54 5.57 -13.49
N LEU A 52 2.63 5.30 -12.18
CA LEU A 52 3.39 4.22 -11.56
C LEU A 52 4.92 4.24 -11.83
N THR A 53 5.46 5.34 -12.36
CA THR A 53 6.88 5.42 -12.74
C THR A 53 7.78 5.61 -11.52
N GLU A 54 7.81 6.84 -10.99
CA GLU A 54 8.72 7.27 -9.93
C GLU A 54 8.00 7.43 -8.60
N PRO A 55 8.70 7.21 -7.47
CA PRO A 55 8.16 7.55 -6.16
C PRO A 55 8.05 9.07 -6.01
N TRP A 56 6.94 9.55 -5.44
CA TRP A 56 6.73 10.96 -5.14
C TRP A 56 6.80 11.27 -3.63
N ALA A 57 6.64 10.26 -2.78
CA ALA A 57 6.70 10.41 -1.34
C ALA A 57 7.18 9.14 -0.63
N THR A 58 7.80 9.34 0.52
CA THR A 58 7.97 8.31 1.55
C THR A 58 6.79 8.37 2.51
N LEU A 59 6.22 7.21 2.80
CA LEU A 59 5.11 7.01 3.73
C LEU A 59 5.62 6.36 5.01
N THR A 60 5.16 6.85 6.16
CA THR A 60 5.26 6.15 7.44
C THR A 60 3.84 5.90 7.94
N GLU A 61 3.46 4.64 8.04
CA GLU A 61 2.06 4.25 8.20
C GLU A 61 1.84 3.16 9.24
N THR A 62 0.64 3.17 9.80
CA THR A 62 0.03 2.00 10.43
C THR A 62 -0.90 1.35 9.43
N ARG A 63 -0.56 0.13 9.03
CA ARG A 63 -1.37 -0.73 8.18
C ARG A 63 -2.16 -1.69 9.04
N THR A 64 -3.46 -1.77 8.79
CA THR A 64 -4.37 -2.66 9.51
C THR A 64 -5.09 -3.58 8.55
N TYR A 65 -4.88 -4.89 8.71
CA TYR A 65 -5.64 -5.93 8.02
C TYR A 65 -6.85 -6.34 8.86
N GLN A 66 -8.01 -6.45 8.21
CA GLN A 66 -9.25 -6.95 8.78
C GLN A 66 -9.72 -8.09 7.91
N VAL A 67 -9.89 -9.28 8.51
CA VAL A 67 -10.28 -10.50 7.80
C VAL A 67 -11.69 -10.91 8.20
N HIS A 68 -12.55 -11.07 7.21
CA HIS A 68 -13.91 -11.59 7.36
C HIS A 68 -14.11 -12.83 6.48
N ALA A 69 -14.63 -13.91 7.06
CA ALA A 69 -14.96 -15.11 6.28
C ALA A 69 -16.31 -14.92 5.60
N ASN A 70 -16.39 -15.23 4.30
CA ASN A 70 -17.62 -15.04 3.52
C ASN A 70 -18.60 -16.23 3.64
N GLY A 71 -18.20 -17.33 4.28
CA GLY A 71 -19.01 -18.53 4.46
C GLY A 71 -18.92 -19.56 3.32
N ASP A 72 -18.23 -19.23 2.23
CA ASP A 72 -18.05 -20.03 1.02
C ASP A 72 -16.61 -20.55 0.82
N GLY A 73 -15.78 -20.47 1.86
CA GLY A 73 -14.36 -20.79 1.81
C GLY A 73 -13.46 -19.64 1.33
N THR A 74 -14.04 -18.48 0.97
CA THR A 74 -13.29 -17.25 0.67
C THR A 74 -13.29 -16.28 1.85
N PHE A 75 -12.40 -15.29 1.79
CA PHE A 75 -12.27 -14.27 2.84
C PHE A 75 -12.22 -12.88 2.26
N ARG A 76 -13.04 -11.97 2.78
CA ARG A 76 -12.89 -10.54 2.55
C ARG A 76 -11.71 -10.02 3.37
N LEU A 77 -10.74 -9.41 2.70
CA LEU A 77 -9.64 -8.67 3.31
C LEU A 77 -9.86 -7.18 3.10
N ARG A 78 -9.94 -6.43 4.20
CA ARG A 78 -9.86 -4.97 4.18
C ARG A 78 -8.55 -4.53 4.81
N ARG A 79 -7.69 -3.90 4.02
CA ARG A 79 -6.48 -3.20 4.44
C ARG A 79 -6.82 -1.73 4.63
N VAL A 80 -6.54 -1.18 5.81
CA VAL A 80 -6.70 0.23 6.12
C VAL A 80 -5.33 0.78 6.46
N ASP A 81 -4.92 1.81 5.73
CA ASP A 81 -3.64 2.47 5.92
C ASP A 81 -3.88 3.90 6.42
N LYS A 82 -3.15 4.30 7.45
CA LYS A 82 -3.18 5.64 8.01
C LYS A 82 -1.78 6.07 8.37
N GLY A 83 -1.39 7.27 7.98
CA GLY A 83 -0.02 7.68 8.22
C GLY A 83 0.29 9.11 7.83
N ARG A 84 1.60 9.35 7.71
CA ARG A 84 2.18 10.59 7.22
C ARG A 84 2.95 10.32 5.95
N PHE A 85 3.02 11.33 5.10
CA PHE A 85 3.90 11.32 3.93
C PHE A 85 4.90 12.47 4.01
N THR A 86 6.05 12.27 3.39
CA THR A 86 7.07 13.29 3.13
C THR A 86 7.43 13.22 1.65
N THR A 87 7.32 14.32 0.93
CA THR A 87 7.55 14.34 -0.52
C THR A 87 9.03 14.27 -0.88
N VAL A 88 9.30 13.63 -2.01
CA VAL A 88 10.56 13.71 -2.75
C VAL A 88 10.39 14.78 -3.82
N ALA A 89 11.42 15.61 -4.06
CA ALA A 89 11.34 16.64 -5.10
C ALA A 89 11.20 16.00 -6.49
N GLY A 90 10.29 16.50 -7.31
CA GLY A 90 10.06 15.97 -8.65
C GLY A 90 8.69 16.30 -9.20
N LYS A 91 8.24 15.50 -10.17
CA LYS A 91 6.86 15.61 -10.69
C LYS A 91 5.86 15.31 -9.57
N SER A 92 4.80 16.10 -9.49
CA SER A 92 3.74 15.91 -8.50
C SER A 92 2.99 14.58 -8.72
N PRO A 93 2.35 14.00 -7.68
CA PRO A 93 1.68 12.70 -7.78
C PRO A 93 0.60 12.65 -8.86
N GLY A 94 -0.11 13.76 -9.05
CA GLY A 94 -1.19 13.89 -10.02
C GLY A 94 -0.75 14.31 -11.43
N ASN A 95 0.54 14.53 -11.69
CA ASN A 95 1.04 14.93 -13.01
C ASN A 95 1.18 13.73 -13.96
N CYS A 96 0.04 13.24 -14.47
CA CYS A 96 -0.02 12.24 -15.52
C CYS A 96 -1.22 12.44 -16.46
N PRO A 97 -1.18 11.93 -17.71
CA PRO A 97 -2.29 12.09 -18.66
C PRO A 97 -3.63 11.51 -18.19
N ALA A 98 -3.62 10.53 -17.29
CA ALA A 98 -4.82 9.90 -16.76
C ALA A 98 -5.58 10.80 -15.77
N ASN A 99 -4.89 11.75 -15.09
CA ASN A 99 -5.54 12.70 -14.21
C ASN A 99 -6.16 13.83 -15.02
N LYS A 100 -7.49 13.95 -14.97
CA LYS A 100 -8.25 14.99 -15.67
C LYS A 100 -8.71 16.13 -14.75
N SER A 101 -8.38 16.06 -13.46
CA SER A 101 -8.77 17.05 -12.47
C SER A 101 -7.76 18.22 -12.41
N LYS A 102 -8.01 19.22 -11.57
CA LYS A 102 -7.04 20.29 -11.32
C LYS A 102 -5.80 19.71 -10.63
N HIS A 103 -4.66 19.78 -11.31
CA HIS A 103 -3.38 19.31 -10.80
C HIS A 103 -2.25 20.30 -11.13
N GLY A 104 -1.09 20.13 -10.50
CA GLY A 104 0.12 20.88 -10.80
C GLY A 104 1.10 20.07 -11.65
N GLN A 105 2.35 20.51 -11.65
CA GLN A 105 3.45 19.92 -12.41
C GLN A 105 4.50 19.30 -11.49
N MET A 106 4.91 20.04 -10.46
CA MET A 106 6.04 19.69 -9.60
C MET A 106 5.67 19.78 -8.13
N VAL A 107 6.39 19.01 -7.31
CA VAL A 107 6.35 19.09 -5.86
C VAL A 107 7.76 19.26 -5.33
N ARG A 108 7.93 20.15 -4.35
CA ARG A 108 9.19 20.35 -3.61
C ARG A 108 9.41 19.17 -2.66
N ALA A 109 10.68 18.88 -2.33
CA ALA A 109 11.00 17.93 -1.26
C ALA A 109 10.51 18.43 0.10
N ASN A 110 10.34 17.49 1.04
CA ASN A 110 10.04 17.76 2.45
C ASN A 110 8.68 18.42 2.71
N VAL A 111 7.76 18.43 1.73
CA VAL A 111 6.36 18.71 2.03
C VAL A 111 5.83 17.54 2.84
N THR A 112 5.26 17.84 4.00
CA THR A 112 4.69 16.83 4.88
C THR A 112 3.18 16.92 4.95
N GLY A 113 2.55 15.77 5.11
CA GLY A 113 1.11 15.71 5.26
C GLY A 113 0.64 14.45 5.93
N ARG A 114 -0.67 14.25 5.87
CA ARG A 114 -1.33 13.04 6.34
C ARG A 114 -1.96 12.34 5.16
N PHE A 115 -2.06 11.02 5.27
CA PHE A 115 -2.86 10.26 4.36
C PHE A 115 -3.64 9.18 5.09
N GLY A 116 -4.70 8.73 4.43
CA GLY A 116 -5.51 7.64 4.90
C GLY A 116 -6.33 7.05 3.77
N GLY A 117 -6.52 5.74 3.83
CA GLY A 117 -7.29 5.05 2.82
C GLY A 117 -7.54 3.60 3.14
N TYR A 118 -8.07 2.91 2.15
CA TYR A 118 -8.26 1.47 2.21
C TYR A 118 -8.01 0.81 0.87
N LEU A 119 -7.70 -0.47 0.95
CA LEU A 119 -7.76 -1.46 -0.13
C LEU A 119 -8.63 -2.61 0.37
N GLU A 120 -9.55 -3.08 -0.45
CA GLU A 120 -10.47 -4.15 -0.09
C GLU A 120 -10.65 -5.12 -1.26
N GLY A 121 -10.60 -6.42 -0.97
CA GLY A 121 -10.82 -7.47 -1.95
C GLY A 121 -11.05 -8.82 -1.29
N THR A 122 -11.06 -9.88 -2.09
CA THR A 122 -11.33 -11.25 -1.69
C THR A 122 -10.10 -12.12 -1.83
N ILE A 123 -9.84 -12.95 -0.82
CA ILE A 123 -8.81 -13.98 -0.78
C ILE A 123 -9.47 -15.32 -1.11
N MET A 124 -8.84 -16.08 -2.01
CA MET A 124 -9.24 -17.40 -2.45
C MET A 124 -8.08 -18.39 -2.31
N GLY A 125 -8.37 -19.70 -2.18
CA GLY A 125 -7.34 -20.75 -2.25
C GLY A 125 -6.42 -20.88 -1.03
N GLY A 126 -6.82 -20.36 0.14
CA GLY A 126 -6.03 -20.42 1.37
C GLY A 126 -6.85 -20.78 2.62
N VAL A 127 -6.15 -21.12 3.70
CA VAL A 127 -6.76 -21.45 5.01
C VAL A 127 -6.35 -20.39 6.02
N PHE A 128 -7.33 -19.66 6.57
CA PHE A 128 -7.05 -18.60 7.51
C PHE A 128 -6.52 -19.13 8.86
N ASN A 129 -5.23 -18.91 9.12
CA ASN A 129 -4.60 -19.15 10.41
C ASN A 129 -4.51 -17.85 11.22
N ARG A 130 -5.51 -17.63 12.09
CA ARG A 130 -5.55 -16.45 12.98
C ARG A 130 -4.35 -16.34 13.93
N LYS A 131 -3.69 -17.46 14.25
CA LYS A 131 -2.54 -17.50 15.17
C LYS A 131 -1.20 -17.29 14.47
N ALA A 132 -1.20 -17.13 13.15
CA ALA A 132 0.02 -16.86 12.41
C ALA A 132 0.65 -15.52 12.82
N THR A 133 1.95 -15.39 12.57
CA THR A 133 2.73 -14.18 12.74
C THR A 133 3.43 -13.85 11.43
N CYS A 134 3.61 -12.56 11.15
CA CYS A 134 4.37 -12.18 9.96
C CYS A 134 5.86 -12.45 10.17
N PRO A 135 6.58 -12.93 9.13
CA PRO A 135 8.02 -13.21 9.21
C PRO A 135 8.85 -11.92 9.29
N VAL A 136 8.29 -10.78 8.86
CA VAL A 136 8.93 -9.47 8.87
C VAL A 136 8.04 -8.46 9.58
N ALA A 137 8.65 -7.51 10.28
CA ALA A 137 7.92 -6.52 11.10
C ALA A 137 6.96 -5.64 10.30
N ALA A 138 7.35 -5.25 9.08
CA ALA A 138 6.53 -4.41 8.21
C ALA A 138 5.25 -5.10 7.72
N CYS A 139 5.28 -6.43 7.60
CA CYS A 139 4.22 -7.29 7.08
C CYS A 139 3.45 -6.69 5.92
N PHE A 140 4.07 -6.63 4.74
CA PHE A 140 3.39 -6.18 3.53
C PHE A 140 2.27 -7.16 3.15
N THR A 141 1.39 -6.77 2.23
CA THR A 141 0.20 -7.58 1.90
C THR A 141 0.59 -8.99 1.44
N GLY A 142 1.66 -9.15 0.66
CA GLY A 142 2.18 -10.47 0.28
C GLY A 142 2.63 -11.31 1.49
N ASP A 143 3.35 -10.71 2.44
CA ASP A 143 3.79 -11.37 3.67
C ASP A 143 2.59 -11.82 4.52
N PHE A 144 1.59 -10.95 4.65
CA PHE A 144 0.36 -11.22 5.39
C PHE A 144 -0.41 -12.38 4.76
N LEU A 145 -0.63 -12.35 3.44
CA LEU A 145 -1.31 -13.42 2.71
C LEU A 145 -0.58 -14.77 2.88
N LYS A 146 0.73 -14.78 2.65
CA LYS A 146 1.56 -15.99 2.78
C LYS A 146 1.53 -16.56 4.21
N ALA A 147 1.66 -15.72 5.23
CA ALA A 147 1.71 -16.15 6.63
C ALA A 147 0.33 -16.59 7.16
N PHE A 148 -0.74 -15.85 6.83
CA PHE A 148 -2.07 -16.08 7.41
C PHE A 148 -2.95 -16.99 6.58
N PHE A 149 -2.69 -17.18 5.29
CA PHE A 149 -3.54 -17.99 4.40
C PHE A 149 -2.78 -19.09 3.65
N GLY A 150 -1.45 -19.05 3.66
CA GLY A 150 -0.57 -19.97 2.93
C GLY A 150 -0.18 -19.46 1.54
N ALA A 151 0.83 -20.10 0.95
CA ALA A 151 1.43 -19.66 -0.32
C ALA A 151 0.50 -19.79 -1.54
N GLY A 152 -0.55 -20.62 -1.46
CA GLY A 152 -1.56 -20.78 -2.52
C GLY A 152 -2.67 -19.72 -2.51
N ALA A 153 -2.67 -18.82 -1.53
CA ALA A 153 -3.71 -17.80 -1.41
C ALA A 153 -3.57 -16.74 -2.52
N VAL A 154 -4.66 -16.51 -3.26
CA VAL A 154 -4.76 -15.48 -4.29
C VAL A 154 -5.62 -14.34 -3.77
N PHE A 155 -5.21 -13.10 -3.99
CA PHE A 155 -5.94 -11.91 -3.56
C PHE A 155 -6.43 -11.10 -4.76
N SER A 156 -7.71 -10.73 -4.78
CA SER A 156 -8.33 -10.05 -5.92
C SER A 156 -7.72 -8.68 -6.24
N CYS A 157 -7.03 -8.05 -5.29
CA CYS A 157 -6.32 -6.79 -5.53
C CYS A 157 -4.86 -6.94 -5.95
N ASP A 158 -4.36 -8.15 -6.16
CA ASP A 158 -3.03 -8.34 -6.72
C ASP A 158 -3.02 -7.91 -8.20
N GLY A 159 -2.05 -7.10 -8.60
CA GLY A 159 -1.95 -6.55 -9.96
C GLY A 159 -1.75 -7.61 -11.05
N ALA A 160 -1.30 -8.81 -10.67
CA ALA A 160 -1.21 -9.96 -11.57
C ALA A 160 -2.55 -10.70 -11.79
N THR A 161 -3.56 -10.44 -10.94
CA THR A 161 -4.88 -11.06 -11.03
C THR A 161 -5.84 -10.10 -11.70
N ASN A 162 -6.46 -10.49 -12.81
CA ASN A 162 -7.58 -9.72 -13.37
C ASN A 162 -8.82 -9.95 -12.51
N SER A 163 -9.27 -8.93 -11.79
CA SER A 163 -10.48 -9.01 -10.97
C SER A 163 -11.23 -7.69 -10.97
N THR A 164 -12.55 -7.75 -10.83
CA THR A 164 -13.43 -6.60 -10.63
C THR A 164 -13.76 -6.36 -9.15
N ASP A 165 -13.37 -7.28 -8.26
CA ASP A 165 -13.75 -7.26 -6.84
C ASP A 165 -12.88 -6.33 -6.00
N CYS A 166 -11.68 -5.98 -6.49
CA CYS A 166 -10.81 -5.04 -5.79
C CYS A 166 -11.42 -3.63 -5.73
N LYS A 167 -11.28 -2.93 -4.60
CA LYS A 167 -11.66 -1.53 -4.43
C LYS A 167 -10.64 -0.82 -3.56
N PHE A 168 -10.35 0.44 -3.88
CA PHE A 168 -9.49 1.26 -3.04
C PHE A 168 -9.83 2.74 -3.12
N ASN A 169 -9.40 3.47 -2.09
CA ASN A 169 -9.50 4.92 -2.01
C ASN A 169 -8.48 5.44 -0.99
N TYR A 170 -7.50 6.20 -1.46
CA TYR A 170 -6.47 6.84 -0.67
C TYR A 170 -6.56 8.36 -0.85
N ASN A 171 -6.51 9.07 0.28
CA ASN A 171 -6.54 10.51 0.31
C ASN A 171 -5.31 11.02 1.03
N TYR A 172 -4.70 12.04 0.45
CA TYR A 172 -3.50 12.71 0.93
C TYR A 172 -3.82 14.18 1.11
N THR A 173 -3.35 14.79 2.19
CA THR A 173 -3.55 16.22 2.43
C THR A 173 -2.29 16.84 3.03
N ALA A 174 -1.81 17.90 2.38
CA ALA A 174 -0.70 18.74 2.84
C ALA A 174 -1.26 20.05 3.44
N PRO A 175 -1.36 20.16 4.78
CA PRO A 175 -1.91 21.34 5.41
C PRO A 175 -1.08 22.60 5.10
N THR A 176 -1.71 23.76 5.21
CA THR A 176 -1.02 25.05 5.11
C THR A 176 -0.10 25.30 6.31
N SER A 177 -0.49 24.80 7.48
CA SER A 177 0.35 24.78 8.68
C SER A 177 1.48 23.73 8.55
N GLY A 178 2.58 23.94 9.27
CA GLY A 178 3.67 22.96 9.36
C GLY A 178 4.80 23.10 8.35
N GLY A 179 5.08 24.31 7.85
CA GLY A 179 6.30 24.59 7.07
C GLY A 179 6.27 24.17 5.60
N ASN A 180 5.13 23.70 5.08
CA ASN A 180 4.98 23.25 3.69
C ASN A 180 5.16 24.37 2.63
N GLY A 181 5.23 25.63 3.05
CA GLY A 181 5.26 26.78 2.15
C GLY A 181 4.02 26.89 1.27
N LYS A 182 4.14 27.65 0.17
CA LYS A 182 3.06 27.82 -0.81
C LYS A 182 2.95 26.57 -1.69
N LEU A 183 1.80 25.92 -1.64
CA LEU A 183 1.38 24.85 -2.55
C LEU A 183 0.18 25.34 -3.35
N VAL A 184 0.15 25.01 -4.65
CA VAL A 184 -0.95 25.35 -5.56
C VAL A 184 -2.09 24.34 -5.48
N VAL A 185 -1.78 23.08 -5.12
CA VAL A 185 -2.76 22.03 -4.82
C VAL A 185 -2.28 21.25 -3.58
N ARG A 186 -3.20 20.91 -2.69
CA ARG A 186 -2.93 20.40 -1.33
C ARG A 186 -3.64 19.10 -0.99
N HIS A 187 -4.44 18.58 -1.91
CA HIS A 187 -5.21 17.35 -1.73
C HIS A 187 -5.04 16.49 -2.96
N TRP A 188 -4.57 15.27 -2.75
CA TRP A 188 -4.45 14.24 -3.78
C TRP A 188 -5.31 13.05 -3.37
N GLN A 189 -6.11 12.55 -4.30
CA GLN A 189 -6.90 11.35 -4.13
C GLN A 189 -6.65 10.40 -5.29
N ASP A 190 -6.37 9.16 -4.91
CA ASP A 190 -6.33 8.03 -5.81
C ASP A 190 -7.36 7.00 -5.35
N ARG A 191 -8.32 6.69 -6.23
CA ARG A 191 -9.37 5.73 -5.94
C ARG A 191 -9.68 4.91 -7.18
N GLY A 192 -10.11 3.69 -6.97
CA GLY A 192 -10.40 2.82 -8.10
C GLY A 192 -11.08 1.54 -7.71
N LYS A 193 -11.34 0.75 -8.75
CA LYS A 193 -11.87 -0.60 -8.64
C LYS A 193 -11.19 -1.51 -9.67
N GLY A 194 -11.21 -2.79 -9.37
CA GLY A 194 -10.56 -3.82 -10.14
C GLY A 194 -9.04 -3.82 -10.04
N SER A 195 -8.43 -4.75 -10.75
CA SER A 195 -7.00 -5.06 -10.76
C SER A 195 -6.60 -5.63 -12.13
N GLY A 196 -5.30 -5.61 -12.45
CA GLY A 196 -4.81 -6.04 -13.76
C GLY A 196 -5.46 -5.26 -14.90
N THR A 197 -5.94 -5.95 -15.94
CA THR A 197 -6.58 -5.32 -17.10
C THR A 197 -7.98 -4.78 -16.84
N THR A 198 -8.60 -5.11 -15.70
CA THR A 198 -9.91 -4.62 -15.30
C THR A 198 -9.83 -3.43 -14.34
N LEU A 199 -8.62 -2.94 -14.06
CA LEU A 199 -8.37 -1.77 -13.23
C LEU A 199 -8.97 -0.50 -13.87
N VAL A 200 -9.76 0.22 -13.07
CA VAL A 200 -10.27 1.55 -13.40
C VAL A 200 -9.95 2.48 -12.25
N GLU A 201 -9.12 3.48 -12.54
CA GLU A 201 -8.66 4.48 -11.58
C GLU A 201 -9.29 5.84 -11.86
N HIS A 202 -9.50 6.59 -10.79
CA HIS A 202 -10.01 7.95 -10.81
C HIS A 202 -9.14 8.81 -9.91
N PHE A 203 -8.40 9.70 -10.54
CA PHE A 203 -7.54 10.66 -9.86
C PHE A 203 -8.26 11.99 -9.62
N HIS A 204 -8.06 12.57 -8.45
CA HIS A 204 -8.57 13.89 -8.13
C HIS A 204 -7.55 14.72 -7.35
N GLY A 205 -7.36 15.97 -7.78
CA GLY A 205 -6.43 16.89 -7.15
C GLY A 205 -4.98 16.56 -7.45
N ASP A 206 -4.10 16.98 -6.53
CA ASP A 206 -2.65 16.81 -6.54
C ASP A 206 -2.02 17.29 -5.21
N ILE A 207 -0.75 16.99 -4.99
CA ILE A 207 0.12 17.71 -4.04
C ILE A 207 1.20 18.41 -4.85
N ALA A 208 1.05 19.71 -5.09
CA ALA A 208 1.92 20.43 -6.02
C ALA A 208 2.32 21.83 -5.53
N SER A 209 3.55 22.22 -5.83
CA SER A 209 4.12 23.54 -5.58
C SER A 209 4.05 24.50 -6.77
N SER A 210 3.83 23.97 -7.98
CA SER A 210 3.68 24.71 -9.24
C SER A 210 2.73 23.98 -10.16
#